data_AF-A0A2E0DW35-F1
#
_entry.id   AF-A0A2E0DW35-F1
#
_cell.length_a   1.000
_cell.length_b   1.000
_cell.length_c   1.000
_cell.angle_alpha   90.00
_cell.angle_beta   90.00
_cell.angle_gamma   90.00
#
_symmetry.space_group_name_H-M   'P 1'
#
loop_
_entity.id
_entity.type
_entity.pdbx_description
1 polymer ?
#
loop_
_entity_poly.entity_id
_entity_poly.type
_entity_poly.pdbx_seq_one_letter_code
_entity_poly.pdbx_strand_id
1 'polypeptide(L)'
;MSNRSSLLSELYQARLEDLKEIASAYGLAKNGSVEYLRAQLIRDLILPEWDLTLDGLNNILNSDLGSLLGVFGIKKTGSLRTRRQRLYLHLNHDPKQLKEEKLDKMTKEELHALCKALELPRSGNRQTLLIRVAGVLSAQHKNWGTIKRSLKRGGGSVEIPMPEDSDEEQTSQSQSIEKKVETFVSDHPEGWTFEEESELIETMEEEGLDTSLSDVASSIEESLTSHVMDVEQPVPPMLQELSSEEPTLEEEAALLEISSRRAEVEAAARDYLLVGSTTDLDDMNSFISSLSNHGFSVELARVQDAIRTIIMETAYRSEQEKNALSSKPGSWSEREAIRLFEQMRPQLRERIPEIVAGRRENLVQARMEFEEEARSLGLDLRSPAVSGRLHALFDLHLEISEAEELQDPSAARRNRMLRILYHGAVHLPDEVRRTIERLERNLPSFESLVETVLESSEGDFSEAQQGLIIRFLESKGYLVNTSELRPRVLACAGIVGTELGYLTPSQIPRLAPGILVSDEQVDAIVAELKALAATFKPQEAEEEEPEMQVAESVADASDRVGGVRGQIDRVDSLLSRLRLQDDQ
;
A
#
# COMPACT_ATOMS: atom_id res chain seq x y z
N MET A 1 34.67 16.31 -37.84
CA MET A 1 34.00 15.00 -37.69
C MET A 1 34.87 13.82 -38.19
N SER A 2 35.25 13.71 -39.48
CA SER A 2 35.93 12.50 -40.03
C SER A 2 37.32 12.16 -39.49
N ASN A 3 38.10 13.14 -39.03
CA ASN A 3 39.45 12.88 -38.48
C ASN A 3 39.42 12.32 -37.05
N ARG A 4 38.40 12.69 -36.25
CA ARG A 4 38.27 12.21 -34.86
C ARG A 4 37.78 10.77 -34.82
N SER A 5 36.86 10.39 -35.71
CA SER A 5 36.38 9.00 -35.84
C SER A 5 37.44 8.06 -36.41
N SER A 6 38.26 8.52 -37.36
CA SER A 6 39.41 7.75 -37.86
C SER A 6 40.46 7.54 -36.76
N LEU A 7 40.79 8.59 -36.01
CA LEU A 7 41.73 8.51 -34.88
C LEU A 7 41.21 7.59 -33.76
N LEU A 8 39.91 7.62 -33.47
CA LEU A 8 39.28 6.71 -32.51
C LEU A 8 39.38 5.24 -32.97
N SER A 9 39.14 4.98 -34.25
CA SER A 9 39.28 3.64 -34.81
C SER A 9 40.73 3.12 -34.76
N GLU A 10 41.70 4.00 -34.97
CA GLU A 10 43.14 3.71 -34.84
C GLU A 10 43.50 3.40 -33.39
N LEU A 11 43.04 4.22 -32.44
CA LEU A 11 43.28 4.02 -31.00
C LEU A 11 42.70 2.69 -30.49
N TYR A 12 41.56 2.22 -31.00
CA TYR A 12 41.00 0.92 -30.64
C TYR A 12 41.85 -0.27 -31.10
N GLN A 13 42.53 -0.16 -32.24
CA GLN A 13 43.30 -1.24 -32.88
C GLN A 13 44.79 -1.20 -32.54
N ALA A 14 45.32 -0.03 -32.17
CA ALA A 14 46.73 0.21 -31.87
C ALA A 14 47.26 -0.71 -30.75
N ARG A 15 48.50 -1.18 -30.93
CA ARG A 15 49.25 -1.96 -29.93
C ARG A 15 49.91 -1.02 -28.91
N LEU A 16 50.46 -1.59 -27.84
CA LEU A 16 51.07 -0.82 -26.75
C LEU A 16 52.22 0.08 -27.21
N GLU A 17 53.01 -0.36 -28.20
CA GLU A 17 54.12 0.41 -28.77
C GLU A 17 53.59 1.62 -29.53
N ASP A 18 52.65 1.40 -30.45
CA ASP A 18 51.96 2.43 -31.22
C ASP A 18 51.27 3.47 -30.30
N LEU A 19 50.57 3.03 -29.25
CA LEU A 19 49.93 3.93 -28.28
C LEU A 19 50.94 4.78 -27.50
N LYS A 20 52.14 4.24 -27.20
CA LYS A 20 53.21 5.00 -26.53
C LYS A 20 53.87 6.01 -27.46
N GLU A 21 53.96 5.69 -28.75
CA GLU A 21 54.45 6.62 -29.78
C GLU A 21 53.48 7.78 -29.96
N ILE A 22 52.18 7.49 -30.09
CA ILE A 22 51.09 8.48 -30.11
C ILE A 22 51.15 9.33 -28.83
N ALA A 23 51.23 8.71 -27.65
CA ALA A 23 51.35 9.45 -26.39
C ALA A 23 52.57 10.39 -26.35
N SER A 24 53.74 9.98 -26.88
CA SER A 24 54.89 10.91 -26.99
C SER A 24 54.69 12.03 -27.99
N ALA A 25 53.99 11.78 -29.10
CA ALA A 25 53.72 12.81 -30.10
C ALA A 25 52.84 13.94 -29.52
N TYR A 26 51.94 13.59 -28.59
CA TYR A 26 51.04 14.53 -27.92
C TYR A 26 51.49 14.97 -26.51
N GLY A 27 52.69 14.56 -26.06
CA GLY A 27 53.26 15.00 -24.77
C GLY A 27 52.60 14.40 -23.51
N LEU A 28 51.95 13.24 -23.62
CA LEU A 28 51.22 12.57 -22.53
C LEU A 28 52.10 11.52 -21.79
N ALA A 29 51.76 11.24 -20.53
CA ALA A 29 52.50 10.31 -19.69
C ALA A 29 52.36 8.84 -20.17
N LYS A 30 53.48 8.10 -20.22
CA LYS A 30 53.54 6.72 -20.76
C LYS A 30 53.26 5.63 -19.71
N ASN A 31 52.37 5.89 -18.76
CA ASN A 31 52.20 5.06 -17.57
C ASN A 31 50.92 4.22 -17.64
N GLY A 32 51.04 2.90 -17.44
CA GLY A 32 49.91 1.99 -17.23
C GLY A 32 49.77 0.87 -18.26
N SER A 33 48.68 0.10 -18.13
CA SER A 33 48.32 -0.97 -19.05
C SER A 33 47.81 -0.44 -20.40
N VAL A 34 47.74 -1.31 -21.42
CA VAL A 34 47.26 -0.97 -22.78
C VAL A 34 45.93 -0.23 -22.75
N GLU A 35 44.97 -0.73 -21.95
CA GLU A 35 43.62 -0.20 -21.90
C GLU A 35 43.55 1.11 -21.09
N TYR A 36 44.41 1.27 -20.09
CA TYR A 36 44.51 2.51 -19.31
C TYR A 36 45.10 3.66 -20.14
N LEU A 37 46.20 3.39 -20.86
CA LEU A 37 46.79 4.38 -21.79
C LEU A 37 45.81 4.75 -22.90
N ARG A 38 45.05 3.77 -23.41
CA ARG A 38 44.02 4.03 -24.42
C ARG A 38 42.87 4.89 -23.86
N ALA A 39 42.41 4.64 -22.64
CA ALA A 39 41.39 5.46 -21.99
C ALA A 39 41.86 6.92 -21.81
N GLN A 40 43.12 7.12 -21.41
CA GLN A 40 43.72 8.45 -21.30
C GLN A 40 43.84 9.16 -22.65
N LEU A 41 44.28 8.45 -23.70
CA LEU A 41 44.35 9.01 -25.05
C LEU A 41 42.97 9.35 -25.62
N ILE A 42 41.95 8.54 -25.35
CA ILE A 42 40.57 8.83 -25.75
C ILE A 42 40.06 10.07 -25.01
N ARG A 43 40.31 10.20 -23.71
CA ARG A 43 39.96 11.40 -22.93
C ARG A 43 40.62 12.64 -23.53
N ASP A 44 41.94 12.62 -23.73
CA ASP A 44 42.71 13.83 -24.06
C ASP A 44 42.64 14.21 -25.55
N LEU A 45 42.48 13.25 -26.47
CA LEU A 45 42.51 13.50 -27.92
C LEU A 45 41.14 13.52 -28.59
N ILE A 46 40.16 12.78 -28.05
CA ILE A 46 38.83 12.62 -28.68
C ILE A 46 37.76 13.38 -27.91
N LEU A 47 37.87 13.45 -26.59
CA LEU A 47 36.92 14.13 -25.71
C LEU A 47 37.56 15.30 -24.93
N PRO A 48 38.34 16.21 -25.57
CA PRO A 48 38.97 17.32 -24.86
C PRO A 48 37.94 18.35 -24.35
N GLU A 49 36.74 18.34 -24.94
CA GLU A 49 35.65 19.26 -24.64
C GLU A 49 34.85 18.80 -23.39
N TRP A 50 34.96 17.53 -22.97
CA TRP A 50 34.23 16.98 -21.82
C TRP A 50 35.04 17.10 -20.52
N ASP A 51 34.43 17.69 -19.49
CA ASP A 51 35.01 17.69 -18.14
C ASP A 51 34.81 16.31 -17.47
N LEU A 52 35.81 15.44 -17.64
CA LEU A 52 35.83 14.10 -17.05
C LEU A 52 36.49 14.06 -15.66
N THR A 53 36.53 15.20 -14.96
CA THR A 53 36.93 15.27 -13.54
C THR A 53 35.83 14.74 -12.61
N LEU A 54 36.16 14.56 -11.32
CA LEU A 54 35.21 14.09 -10.31
C LEU A 54 33.95 14.96 -10.20
N ASP A 55 34.10 16.27 -10.37
CA ASP A 55 33.00 17.22 -10.26
C ASP A 55 32.22 17.30 -11.57
N GLY A 56 32.91 17.27 -12.73
CA GLY A 56 32.28 17.19 -14.05
C GLY A 56 31.46 15.91 -14.26
N LEU A 57 31.92 14.76 -13.75
CA LEU A 57 31.18 13.49 -13.81
C LEU A 57 29.81 13.52 -13.09
N ASN A 58 29.63 14.41 -12.10
CA ASN A 58 28.36 14.58 -11.41
C ASN A 58 27.35 15.43 -12.19
N ASN A 59 27.83 16.26 -13.12
CA ASN A 59 27.00 17.18 -13.91
C ASN A 59 26.60 16.61 -15.28
N ILE A 60 27.22 15.51 -15.72
CA ILE A 60 26.88 14.86 -16.99
C ILE A 60 25.53 14.13 -16.90
N LEU A 61 24.68 14.34 -17.91
CA LEU A 61 23.37 13.72 -18.10
C LEU A 61 23.46 12.21 -18.38
N ASN A 62 22.37 11.47 -18.13
CA ASN A 62 22.36 10.01 -18.25
C ASN A 62 22.45 9.51 -19.71
N SER A 63 21.86 10.26 -20.64
CA SER A 63 21.94 10.07 -22.10
C SER A 63 23.41 10.13 -22.56
N ASP A 64 24.08 11.23 -22.23
CA ASP A 64 25.47 11.51 -22.56
C ASP A 64 26.42 10.51 -21.94
N LEU A 65 26.18 10.10 -20.69
CA LEU A 65 27.02 9.14 -20.02
C LEU A 65 26.95 7.75 -20.69
N GLY A 66 25.80 7.41 -21.28
CA GLY A 66 25.65 6.22 -22.14
C GLY A 66 26.44 6.33 -23.45
N SER A 67 26.45 7.51 -24.07
CA SER A 67 27.21 7.81 -25.28
C SER A 67 28.72 7.79 -25.03
N LEU A 68 29.19 8.45 -23.96
CA LEU A 68 30.58 8.45 -23.49
C LEU A 68 31.08 7.03 -23.19
N LEU A 69 30.31 6.23 -22.46
CA LEU A 69 30.65 4.81 -22.22
C LEU A 69 30.76 4.01 -23.54
N GLY A 70 30.01 4.42 -24.57
CA GLY A 70 30.13 3.90 -25.93
C GLY A 70 31.47 4.23 -26.58
N VAL A 71 31.94 5.48 -26.45
CA VAL A 71 33.25 5.95 -26.95
C VAL A 71 34.40 5.25 -26.25
N PHE A 72 34.30 4.98 -24.96
CA PHE A 72 35.30 4.15 -24.28
C PHE A 72 35.15 2.65 -24.58
N GLY A 73 34.09 2.24 -25.29
CA GLY A 73 33.86 0.86 -25.69
C GLY A 73 33.50 -0.08 -24.54
N ILE A 74 32.88 0.47 -23.49
CA ILE A 74 32.48 -0.22 -22.26
C ILE A 74 30.96 -0.54 -22.33
N LYS A 75 30.45 -1.31 -21.36
CA LYS A 75 29.02 -1.57 -21.20
C LYS A 75 28.26 -0.25 -20.93
N LYS A 76 27.21 0.03 -21.72
CA LYS A 76 26.34 1.21 -21.59
C LYS A 76 25.23 1.05 -20.54
N THR A 77 24.87 -0.18 -20.18
CA THR A 77 23.70 -0.48 -19.34
C THR A 77 23.98 -0.29 -17.84
N GLY A 78 22.97 0.15 -17.09
CA GLY A 78 23.00 0.31 -15.63
C GLY A 78 22.30 1.61 -15.20
N SER A 79 22.08 1.78 -13.89
CA SER A 79 21.59 3.04 -13.31
C SER A 79 22.64 4.15 -13.44
N LEU A 80 22.23 5.42 -13.35
CA LEU A 80 23.12 6.59 -13.44
C LEU A 80 24.37 6.44 -12.55
N ARG A 81 24.17 6.10 -11.27
CA ARG A 81 25.24 5.81 -10.30
C ARG A 81 26.17 4.69 -10.75
N THR A 82 25.61 3.58 -11.25
CA THR A 82 26.39 2.42 -11.71
C THR A 82 27.23 2.77 -12.95
N ARG A 83 26.71 3.63 -13.83
CA ARG A 83 27.40 4.10 -15.03
C ARG A 83 28.51 5.10 -14.67
N ARG A 84 28.25 6.05 -13.75
CA ARG A 84 29.25 7.00 -13.22
C ARG A 84 30.43 6.29 -12.56
N GLN A 85 30.13 5.36 -11.65
CA GLN A 85 31.15 4.53 -10.99
C GLN A 85 32.02 3.79 -12.01
N ARG A 86 31.42 3.27 -13.08
CA ARG A 86 32.13 2.54 -14.13
C ARG A 86 33.05 3.45 -14.95
N LEU A 87 32.57 4.63 -15.32
CA LEU A 87 33.35 5.63 -16.06
C LEU A 87 34.53 6.12 -15.21
N TYR A 88 34.27 6.47 -13.94
CA TYR A 88 35.30 6.86 -12.97
C TYR A 88 36.39 5.78 -12.82
N LEU A 89 36.00 4.51 -12.62
CA LEU A 89 36.95 3.41 -12.50
C LEU A 89 37.77 3.22 -13.77
N HIS A 90 37.17 3.40 -14.95
CA HIS A 90 37.88 3.25 -16.22
C HIS A 90 38.91 4.33 -16.50
N LEU A 91 38.64 5.57 -16.08
CA LEU A 91 39.52 6.72 -16.31
C LEU A 91 40.68 6.78 -15.30
N ASN A 92 40.38 6.49 -14.03
CA ASN A 92 41.30 6.77 -12.92
C ASN A 92 42.05 5.54 -12.41
N HIS A 93 41.58 4.33 -12.71
CA HIS A 93 42.17 3.11 -12.17
C HIS A 93 42.51 2.09 -13.26
N ASP A 94 43.56 1.29 -13.01
CA ASP A 94 43.93 0.18 -13.89
C ASP A 94 43.25 -1.11 -13.40
N PRO A 95 42.51 -1.84 -14.25
CA PRO A 95 41.86 -3.11 -13.88
C PRO A 95 42.82 -4.18 -13.37
N LYS A 96 44.13 -4.07 -13.67
CA LYS A 96 45.16 -4.97 -13.13
C LYS A 96 45.68 -4.54 -11.76
N GLN A 97 45.58 -3.26 -11.44
CA GLN A 97 46.14 -2.70 -10.20
C GLN A 97 45.10 -2.61 -9.08
N LEU A 98 43.84 -2.37 -9.38
CA LEU A 98 42.78 -2.21 -8.37
C LEU A 98 41.94 -3.49 -8.29
N LYS A 99 42.44 -4.47 -7.52
CA LYS A 99 41.78 -5.73 -7.20
C LYS A 99 41.48 -5.82 -5.70
N GLU A 100 40.54 -6.68 -5.33
CA GLU A 100 40.12 -6.93 -3.94
C GLU A 100 41.32 -7.13 -2.99
N GLU A 101 42.34 -7.89 -3.42
CA GLU A 101 43.57 -8.19 -2.67
C GLU A 101 44.47 -6.98 -2.34
N LYS A 102 44.30 -5.84 -3.03
CA LYS A 102 45.08 -4.62 -2.79
C LYS A 102 44.33 -3.57 -1.96
N LEU A 103 43.02 -3.72 -1.81
CA LEU A 103 42.21 -2.86 -0.93
C LEU A 103 42.64 -2.99 0.53
N ASP A 104 43.12 -4.18 0.92
CA ASP A 104 43.61 -4.48 2.27
C ASP A 104 44.82 -3.61 2.66
N LYS A 105 45.62 -3.19 1.67
CA LYS A 105 46.84 -2.38 1.86
C LYS A 105 46.58 -0.87 1.83
N MET A 106 45.42 -0.42 1.36
CA MET A 106 45.11 1.02 1.21
C MET A 106 44.86 1.69 2.54
N THR A 107 45.19 2.96 2.71
CA THR A 107 44.94 3.69 3.98
C THR A 107 43.44 4.01 4.16
N LYS A 108 43.02 4.38 5.38
CA LYS A 108 41.62 4.80 5.63
C LYS A 108 41.26 6.02 4.78
N GLU A 109 42.20 6.94 4.59
CA GLU A 109 42.02 8.17 3.81
C GLU A 109 41.83 7.87 2.31
N GLU A 110 42.60 6.92 1.76
CA GLU A 110 42.42 6.44 0.38
C GLU A 110 41.06 5.77 0.18
N LEU A 111 40.59 4.96 1.14
CA LEU A 111 39.25 4.36 1.11
C LEU A 111 38.16 5.44 1.23
N HIS A 112 38.38 6.49 2.01
CA HIS A 112 37.46 7.64 2.09
C HIS A 112 37.39 8.39 0.76
N ALA A 113 38.51 8.59 0.07
CA ALA A 113 38.56 9.23 -1.25
C ALA A 113 37.84 8.38 -2.31
N LEU A 114 38.04 7.06 -2.30
CA LEU A 114 37.31 6.13 -3.18
C LEU A 114 35.81 6.12 -2.88
N CYS A 115 35.40 6.13 -1.61
CA CYS A 115 33.99 6.24 -1.26
C CYS A 115 33.38 7.57 -1.71
N LYS A 116 34.12 8.69 -1.63
CA LYS A 116 33.68 9.99 -2.16
C LYS A 116 33.47 9.92 -3.67
N ALA A 117 34.43 9.32 -4.39
CA ALA A 117 34.38 9.20 -5.84
C ALA A 117 33.30 8.23 -6.36
N LEU A 118 32.99 7.17 -5.59
CA LEU A 118 32.00 6.16 -5.96
C LEU A 118 30.59 6.49 -5.44
N GLU A 119 30.36 7.71 -4.95
CA GLU A 119 29.09 8.16 -4.36
C GLU A 119 28.60 7.24 -3.22
N LEU A 120 29.53 6.68 -2.41
CA LEU A 120 29.22 5.77 -1.30
C LEU A 120 29.16 6.51 0.05
N PRO A 121 28.36 6.02 1.03
CA PRO A 121 28.30 6.61 2.36
C PRO A 121 29.69 6.60 3.03
N ARG A 122 30.11 7.78 3.50
CA ARG A 122 31.46 8.05 4.07
C ARG A 122 31.58 7.71 5.55
N SER A 123 30.49 7.26 6.18
CA SER A 123 30.43 6.92 7.59
C SER A 123 30.87 5.46 7.82
N GLY A 124 31.78 5.25 8.77
CA GLY A 124 32.13 3.92 9.28
C GLY A 124 33.61 3.68 9.59
N ASN A 125 33.90 2.50 10.14
CA ASN A 125 35.26 2.01 10.39
C ASN A 125 35.94 1.63 9.07
N ARG A 126 37.29 1.59 9.03
CA ARG A 126 38.10 1.19 7.85
C ARG A 126 37.56 -0.06 7.16
N GLN A 127 37.20 -1.08 7.94
CA GLN A 127 36.64 -2.35 7.44
C GLN A 127 35.29 -2.15 6.73
N THR A 128 34.41 -1.30 7.25
CA THR A 128 33.10 -1.03 6.62
C THR A 128 33.22 -0.29 5.29
N LEU A 129 34.22 0.60 5.16
CA LEU A 129 34.52 1.28 3.89
C LEU A 129 35.12 0.31 2.88
N LEU A 130 36.03 -0.56 3.34
CA LEU A 130 36.63 -1.61 2.52
C LEU A 130 35.56 -2.54 1.94
N ILE A 131 34.64 -3.06 2.76
CA ILE A 131 33.54 -3.94 2.31
C ILE A 131 32.68 -3.26 1.24
N ARG A 132 32.35 -1.98 1.41
CA ARG A 132 31.54 -1.23 0.43
C ARG A 132 32.27 -1.04 -0.90
N VAL A 133 33.55 -0.65 -0.85
CA VAL A 133 34.37 -0.49 -2.05
C VAL A 133 34.59 -1.84 -2.74
N ALA A 134 34.84 -2.91 -1.98
CA ALA A 134 34.95 -4.26 -2.51
C ALA A 134 33.64 -4.72 -3.19
N GLY A 135 32.48 -4.40 -2.59
CA GLY A 135 31.16 -4.66 -3.19
C GLY A 135 30.97 -3.99 -4.54
N VAL A 136 31.35 -2.71 -4.68
CA VAL A 136 31.29 -1.99 -5.98
C VAL A 136 32.25 -2.59 -7.00
N LEU A 137 33.46 -2.96 -6.59
CA LEU A 137 34.45 -3.57 -7.48
C LEU A 137 34.05 -4.96 -7.96
N SER A 138 33.41 -5.74 -7.08
CA SER A 138 32.83 -7.04 -7.41
C SER A 138 31.65 -6.89 -8.39
N ALA A 139 30.75 -5.94 -8.14
CA ALA A 139 29.62 -5.66 -9.04
C ALA A 139 30.07 -5.16 -10.42
N GLN A 140 31.17 -4.40 -10.48
CA GLN A 140 31.74 -3.88 -11.72
C GLN A 140 32.80 -4.83 -12.31
N HIS A 141 33.01 -6.02 -11.74
CA HIS A 141 34.02 -6.96 -12.23
C HIS A 141 33.75 -7.31 -13.71
N LYS A 142 34.77 -7.17 -14.57
CA LYS A 142 34.71 -7.33 -16.04
C LYS A 142 33.83 -6.32 -16.80
N ASN A 143 33.22 -5.35 -16.11
CA ASN A 143 32.39 -4.31 -16.71
C ASN A 143 33.14 -3.00 -17.00
N TRP A 144 34.40 -2.84 -16.57
CA TRP A 144 35.26 -1.71 -16.88
C TRP A 144 36.67 -2.18 -17.24
N GLY A 145 37.43 -1.36 -17.98
CA GLY A 145 38.81 -1.66 -18.35
C GLY A 145 38.98 -2.65 -19.51
N THR A 146 37.89 -3.17 -20.08
CA THR A 146 37.91 -4.03 -21.28
C THR A 146 37.03 -3.46 -22.38
N ILE A 147 37.65 -3.10 -23.51
CA ILE A 147 36.92 -2.63 -24.70
C ILE A 147 36.25 -3.80 -25.41
N LYS A 148 35.02 -3.59 -25.88
CA LYS A 148 34.26 -4.55 -26.68
C LYS A 148 35.07 -5.07 -27.88
N ARG A 149 35.07 -6.39 -28.06
CA ARG A 149 35.79 -7.08 -29.15
C ARG A 149 35.37 -6.62 -30.55
N SER A 150 34.13 -6.14 -30.72
CA SER A 150 33.62 -5.59 -31.98
C SER A 150 34.33 -4.30 -32.41
N LEU A 151 34.62 -3.41 -31.46
CA LEU A 151 35.33 -2.15 -31.72
C LEU A 151 36.79 -2.40 -32.09
N LYS A 152 37.43 -3.41 -31.48
CA LYS A 152 38.79 -3.87 -31.84
C LYS A 152 38.90 -4.47 -33.24
N ARG A 153 37.77 -4.87 -33.86
CA ARG A 153 37.72 -5.47 -35.20
C ARG A 153 37.24 -4.48 -36.27
N GLY A 154 37.11 -3.19 -35.92
CA GLY A 154 36.69 -2.13 -36.87
C GLY A 154 35.20 -2.12 -37.22
N GLY A 155 34.35 -2.82 -36.46
CA GLY A 155 32.94 -3.08 -36.81
C GLY A 155 31.90 -2.20 -36.11
N GLY A 156 32.23 -0.98 -35.68
CA GLY A 156 31.25 -0.10 -35.03
C GLY A 156 31.53 1.36 -35.35
N SER A 157 30.60 2.01 -36.06
CA SER A 157 30.55 3.47 -36.09
C SER A 157 30.18 3.95 -34.69
N VAL A 158 31.03 4.78 -34.09
CA VAL A 158 30.77 5.41 -32.79
C VAL A 158 30.62 6.88 -33.04
N GLU A 159 29.43 7.42 -32.77
CA GLU A 159 29.18 8.85 -32.76
C GLU A 159 29.89 9.46 -31.56
N ILE A 160 30.67 10.51 -31.81
CA ILE A 160 31.41 11.23 -30.78
C ILE A 160 30.49 12.34 -30.29
N PRO A 161 30.01 12.29 -29.04
CA PRO A 161 29.16 13.35 -28.51
C PRO A 161 30.00 14.61 -28.31
N MET A 162 29.50 15.76 -28.76
CA MET A 162 30.03 17.07 -28.40
C MET A 162 29.24 17.57 -27.19
N PRO A 163 29.87 18.27 -26.22
CA PRO A 163 29.11 18.93 -25.18
C PRO A 163 28.33 20.07 -25.83
N GLU A 164 27.00 19.96 -25.82
CA GLU A 164 26.14 21.07 -26.21
C GLU A 164 26.27 22.14 -25.12
N ASP A 165 26.59 23.37 -25.52
CA ASP A 165 26.71 24.50 -24.61
C ASP A 165 25.38 24.69 -23.89
N SER A 166 25.40 24.54 -22.56
CA SER A 166 24.24 24.58 -21.67
C SER A 166 23.41 25.86 -21.77
N ASP A 167 23.92 26.91 -22.42
CA ASP A 167 23.27 28.21 -22.49
C ASP A 167 22.43 28.39 -23.78
N GLU A 168 22.77 27.75 -24.90
CA GLU A 168 22.00 27.88 -26.16
C GLU A 168 20.82 26.90 -26.24
N GLU A 169 20.95 25.71 -25.64
CA GLU A 169 19.88 24.73 -25.54
C GLU A 169 18.79 25.15 -24.56
N GLN A 170 19.13 25.75 -23.42
CA GLN A 170 18.12 26.23 -22.48
C GLN A 170 17.19 27.26 -23.14
N THR A 171 17.72 28.24 -23.87
CA THR A 171 16.87 29.19 -24.62
C THR A 171 16.08 28.55 -25.77
N SER A 172 16.64 27.55 -26.46
CA SER A 172 15.97 26.92 -27.62
C SER A 172 14.91 25.89 -27.20
N GLN A 173 15.17 25.16 -26.12
CA GLN A 173 14.25 24.22 -25.49
C GLN A 173 13.13 24.98 -24.80
N SER A 174 13.40 26.02 -24.00
CA SER A 174 12.35 26.88 -23.41
C SER A 174 11.44 27.48 -24.49
N GLN A 175 12.00 27.99 -25.60
CA GLN A 175 11.18 28.50 -26.72
C GLN A 175 10.38 27.43 -27.46
N SER A 176 10.84 26.17 -27.46
CA SER A 176 10.09 25.04 -28.05
C SER A 176 9.00 24.53 -27.11
N ILE A 177 9.25 24.58 -25.80
CA ILE A 177 8.30 24.25 -24.74
C ILE A 177 7.17 25.28 -24.73
N GLU A 178 7.49 26.58 -24.69
CA GLU A 178 6.54 27.69 -24.72
C GLU A 178 5.58 27.59 -25.91
N LYS A 179 6.07 27.35 -27.13
CA LYS A 179 5.22 27.24 -28.33
C LYS A 179 4.25 26.06 -28.28
N LYS A 180 4.65 24.93 -27.70
CA LYS A 180 3.80 23.74 -27.60
C LYS A 180 2.74 23.88 -26.52
N VAL A 181 3.13 24.45 -25.39
CA VAL A 181 2.21 24.85 -24.33
C VAL A 181 1.20 25.87 -24.85
N GLU A 182 1.62 26.89 -25.61
CA GLU A 182 0.72 27.85 -26.25
C GLU A 182 -0.28 27.19 -27.22
N THR A 183 0.18 26.23 -28.06
CA THR A 183 -0.74 25.49 -28.94
C THR A 183 -1.74 24.64 -28.16
N PHE A 184 -1.29 23.99 -27.08
CA PHE A 184 -2.14 23.16 -26.23
C PHE A 184 -3.20 23.98 -25.49
N VAL A 185 -2.80 25.13 -24.93
CA VAL A 185 -3.71 26.09 -24.28
C VAL A 185 -4.72 26.66 -25.28
N SER A 186 -4.30 26.92 -26.52
CA SER A 186 -5.21 27.37 -27.59
C SER A 186 -6.23 26.30 -27.99
N ASP A 187 -5.87 25.02 -27.90
CA ASP A 187 -6.76 23.90 -28.22
C ASP A 187 -7.74 23.60 -27.07
N HIS A 188 -7.43 24.03 -25.83
CA HIS A 188 -8.23 23.78 -24.62
C HIS A 188 -8.71 25.09 -23.94
N PRO A 189 -9.68 25.82 -24.55
CA PRO A 189 -10.14 27.11 -24.04
C PRO A 189 -10.99 27.04 -22.75
N GLU A 190 -11.49 25.86 -22.37
CA GLU A 190 -12.25 25.63 -21.13
C GLU A 190 -11.37 25.08 -19.99
N GLY A 191 -10.05 25.04 -20.18
CA GLY A 191 -9.11 24.36 -19.30
C GLY A 191 -8.80 22.94 -19.78
N TRP A 192 -7.80 22.31 -19.19
CA TRP A 192 -7.36 20.94 -19.49
C TRP A 192 -7.42 20.06 -18.24
N THR A 193 -7.60 18.76 -18.44
CA THR A 193 -7.61 17.75 -17.38
C THR A 193 -6.19 17.25 -17.07
N PHE A 194 -6.02 16.60 -15.91
CA PHE A 194 -4.74 15.95 -15.55
C PHE A 194 -4.33 14.86 -16.55
N GLU A 195 -5.30 14.19 -17.17
CA GLU A 195 -5.05 13.18 -18.20
C GLU A 195 -4.50 13.84 -19.48
N GLU A 196 -5.09 14.96 -19.92
CA GLU A 196 -4.62 15.74 -21.08
C GLU A 196 -3.25 16.41 -20.83
N GLU A 197 -2.98 16.84 -19.59
CA GLU A 197 -1.65 17.32 -19.18
C GLU A 197 -0.61 16.20 -19.21
N SER A 198 -0.99 15.00 -18.74
CA SER A 198 -0.12 13.83 -18.78
C SER A 198 0.17 13.40 -20.22
N GLU A 199 -0.81 13.48 -21.12
CA GLU A 199 -0.62 13.25 -22.56
C GLU A 199 0.31 14.30 -23.19
N LEU A 200 0.19 15.58 -22.81
CA LEU A 200 1.14 16.61 -23.26
C LEU A 200 2.57 16.27 -22.80
N ILE A 201 2.76 15.89 -21.54
CA ILE A 201 4.05 15.49 -21.00
C ILE A 201 4.60 14.25 -21.74
N GLU A 202 3.76 13.25 -21.99
CA GLU A 202 4.14 12.04 -22.74
C GLU A 202 4.54 12.37 -24.19
N THR A 203 3.82 13.26 -24.89
CA THR A 203 4.19 13.69 -26.24
C THR A 203 5.52 14.47 -26.26
N MET A 204 5.80 15.26 -25.22
CA MET A 204 7.07 15.97 -25.06
C MET A 204 8.23 15.00 -24.76
N GLU A 205 7.98 13.93 -23.99
CA GLU A 205 8.93 12.84 -23.77
C GLU A 205 9.24 12.05 -25.04
N GLU A 206 8.22 11.74 -25.86
CA GLU A 206 8.37 11.02 -27.13
C GLU A 206 9.23 11.80 -28.14
N GLU A 207 9.16 13.13 -28.11
CA GLU A 207 9.96 14.02 -28.97
C GLU A 207 11.39 14.27 -28.44
N GLY A 208 11.75 13.68 -27.31
CA GLY A 208 13.11 13.67 -26.77
C GLY A 208 13.41 14.74 -25.72
N LEU A 209 12.40 15.42 -25.18
CA LEU A 209 12.56 16.28 -24.01
C LEU A 209 12.55 15.40 -22.75
N ASP A 210 13.60 15.49 -21.93
CA ASP A 210 13.65 14.77 -20.66
C ASP A 210 12.86 15.55 -19.60
N THR A 211 11.55 15.34 -19.58
CA THR A 211 10.59 15.90 -18.60
C THR A 211 10.92 15.50 -17.15
N SER A 212 11.78 14.51 -16.94
CA SER A 212 12.25 14.13 -15.60
C SER A 212 13.31 15.07 -15.03
N LEU A 213 13.87 15.96 -15.86
CA LEU A 213 14.77 17.02 -15.41
C LEU A 213 13.98 18.14 -14.72
N SER A 214 14.42 18.52 -13.52
CA SER A 214 13.78 19.55 -12.70
C SER A 214 13.63 20.90 -13.42
N ASP A 215 14.58 21.24 -14.30
CA ASP A 215 14.58 22.52 -15.01
C ASP A 215 13.57 22.52 -16.18
N VAL A 216 13.40 21.37 -16.85
CA VAL A 216 12.41 21.19 -17.92
C VAL A 216 11.00 21.08 -17.34
N ALA A 217 10.84 20.30 -16.27
CA ALA A 217 9.58 20.17 -15.54
C ALA A 217 9.11 21.53 -15.00
N SER A 218 10.01 22.30 -14.38
CA SER A 218 9.68 23.64 -13.89
C SER A 218 9.38 24.63 -15.01
N SER A 219 10.05 24.54 -16.17
CA SER A 219 9.73 25.38 -17.33
C SER A 219 8.37 25.05 -17.95
N ILE A 220 7.98 23.77 -18.00
CA ILE A 220 6.65 23.32 -18.43
C ILE A 220 5.59 23.81 -17.43
N GLU A 221 5.82 23.61 -16.13
CA GLU A 221 4.93 24.03 -15.04
C GLU A 221 4.78 25.56 -15.00
N GLU A 222 5.86 26.32 -15.11
CA GLU A 222 5.84 27.79 -15.14
C GLU A 222 5.09 28.30 -16.38
N SER A 223 5.28 27.68 -17.55
CA SER A 223 4.56 28.04 -18.77
C SER A 223 3.07 27.72 -18.66
N LEU A 224 2.71 26.52 -18.19
CA LEU A 224 1.31 26.14 -17.96
C LEU A 224 0.67 27.09 -16.94
N THR A 225 1.33 27.32 -15.79
CA THR A 225 0.84 28.22 -14.73
C THR A 225 0.70 29.67 -15.20
N SER A 226 1.57 30.14 -16.11
CA SER A 226 1.46 31.48 -16.69
C SER A 226 0.24 31.65 -17.61
N HIS A 227 -0.23 30.55 -18.20
CA HIS A 227 -1.37 30.50 -19.12
C HIS A 227 -2.67 30.03 -18.44
N VAL A 228 -2.58 29.44 -17.26
CA VAL A 228 -3.70 29.36 -16.32
C VAL A 228 -4.03 30.80 -15.92
N MET A 229 -4.95 31.45 -16.66
CA MET A 229 -5.80 32.46 -16.04
C MET A 229 -6.36 31.81 -14.79
N ASP A 230 -6.38 32.53 -13.64
CA ASP A 230 -6.99 32.09 -12.39
C ASP A 230 -8.42 31.57 -12.64
N VAL A 231 -8.52 30.33 -13.10
CA VAL A 231 -9.61 29.44 -12.78
C VAL A 231 -9.31 29.18 -11.34
N GLU A 232 -10.01 29.91 -10.48
CA GLU A 232 -10.23 29.48 -9.12
C GLU A 232 -10.47 27.97 -9.21
N GLN A 233 -9.45 27.17 -8.88
CA GLN A 233 -9.71 25.84 -8.37
C GLN A 233 -10.82 26.09 -7.35
N PRO A 234 -11.94 25.36 -7.38
CA PRO A 234 -12.86 25.43 -6.28
C PRO A 234 -12.08 24.87 -5.10
N VAL A 235 -11.39 25.76 -4.39
CA VAL A 235 -11.13 25.64 -2.97
C VAL A 235 -12.48 25.17 -2.46
N PRO A 236 -12.59 23.95 -1.89
CA PRO A 236 -13.83 23.52 -1.28
C PRO A 236 -14.29 24.70 -0.44
N PRO A 237 -15.51 25.24 -0.61
CA PRO A 237 -15.84 26.59 -0.17
C PRO A 237 -15.56 26.71 1.32
N MET A 238 -14.34 27.12 1.66
CA MET A 238 -13.82 27.15 3.02
C MET A 238 -14.24 28.44 3.71
N LEU A 239 -14.92 29.32 2.97
CA LEU A 239 -15.85 30.28 3.49
C LEU A 239 -17.12 30.19 2.66
N GLN A 240 -18.08 29.39 3.13
CA GLN A 240 -19.46 29.71 2.82
C GLN A 240 -19.67 31.13 3.34
N GLU A 241 -19.93 32.08 2.44
CA GLU A 241 -20.12 33.49 2.78
C GLU A 241 -21.10 33.56 3.95
N LEU A 242 -20.59 33.85 5.15
CA LEU A 242 -21.43 34.19 6.29
C LEU A 242 -22.29 35.35 5.78
N SER A 243 -23.62 35.15 5.70
CA SER A 243 -24.50 36.22 5.23
C SER A 243 -24.13 37.51 5.96
N SER A 244 -24.01 38.61 5.22
CA SER A 244 -23.49 39.88 5.74
C SER A 244 -24.43 40.56 6.75
N GLU A 245 -25.51 39.90 7.14
CA GLU A 245 -26.50 40.35 8.12
C GLU A 245 -26.00 40.04 9.55
N GLU A 246 -26.12 41.02 10.44
CA GLU A 246 -25.81 40.84 11.86
C GLU A 246 -26.65 39.69 12.42
N PRO A 247 -26.03 38.72 13.12
CA PRO A 247 -26.76 37.58 13.64
C PRO A 247 -27.79 38.03 14.67
N THR A 248 -28.96 37.42 14.63
CA THR A 248 -29.97 37.63 15.66
C THR A 248 -29.49 37.04 17.00
N LEU A 249 -29.99 37.55 18.12
CA LEU A 249 -29.62 37.05 19.46
C LEU A 249 -29.92 35.54 19.62
N GLU A 250 -30.95 35.04 18.93
CA GLU A 250 -31.33 33.62 18.91
C GLU A 250 -30.30 32.77 18.12
N GLU A 251 -29.82 33.27 16.98
CA GLU A 251 -28.76 32.63 16.19
C GLU A 251 -27.42 32.62 16.93
N GLU A 252 -27.05 33.71 17.59
CA GLU A 252 -25.82 33.75 18.40
C GLU A 252 -25.86 32.75 19.56
N ALA A 253 -27.01 32.63 20.24
CA ALA A 253 -27.19 31.65 21.30
C ALA A 253 -27.09 30.21 20.77
N ALA A 254 -27.69 29.92 19.62
CA ALA A 254 -27.61 28.61 18.99
C ALA A 254 -26.18 28.27 18.49
N LEU A 255 -25.46 29.26 17.94
CA LEU A 255 -24.06 29.09 17.57
C LEU A 255 -23.15 28.86 18.78
N LEU A 256 -23.42 29.53 19.90
CA LEU A 256 -22.74 29.27 21.17
C LEU A 256 -23.02 27.85 21.68
N GLU A 257 -24.25 27.37 21.58
CA GLU A 257 -24.59 25.99 21.94
C GLU A 257 -23.81 24.98 21.10
N ILE A 258 -23.77 25.14 19.77
CA ILE A 258 -22.99 24.30 18.86
C ILE A 258 -21.51 24.35 19.21
N SER A 259 -20.98 25.53 19.51
CA SER A 259 -19.57 25.66 19.91
C SER A 259 -19.27 24.92 21.23
N SER A 260 -20.22 24.93 22.17
CA SER A 260 -20.08 24.25 23.46
C SER A 260 -20.18 22.73 23.33
N ARG A 261 -21.01 22.24 22.41
CA ARG A 261 -21.26 20.81 22.13
C ARG A 261 -20.57 20.35 20.84
N ARG A 262 -19.52 21.05 20.43
CA ARG A 262 -18.82 20.81 19.15
C ARG A 262 -18.31 19.37 19.03
N ALA A 263 -17.86 18.77 20.13
CA ALA A 263 -17.38 17.39 20.15
C ALA A 263 -18.48 16.37 19.79
N GLU A 264 -19.75 16.62 20.15
CA GLU A 264 -20.87 15.76 19.75
C GLU A 264 -21.11 15.86 18.24
N VAL A 265 -21.04 17.06 17.68
CA VAL A 265 -21.21 17.29 16.24
C VAL A 265 -20.04 16.69 15.45
N GLU A 266 -18.80 16.83 15.93
CA GLU A 266 -17.63 16.22 15.29
C GLU A 266 -17.70 14.68 15.33
N ALA A 267 -18.13 14.09 16.45
CA ALA A 267 -18.31 12.64 16.55
C ALA A 267 -19.45 12.13 15.64
N ALA A 268 -20.59 12.84 15.59
CA ALA A 268 -21.69 12.51 14.68
C ALA A 268 -21.29 12.69 13.20
N ALA A 269 -20.52 13.74 12.89
CA ALA A 269 -20.00 13.97 11.55
C ALA A 269 -19.04 12.86 11.10
N ARG A 270 -18.20 12.32 12.00
CA ARG A 270 -17.35 11.16 11.69
C ARG A 270 -18.17 9.91 11.37
N ASP A 271 -19.19 9.62 12.16
CA ASP A 271 -20.07 8.47 11.90
C ASP A 271 -20.81 8.64 10.56
N TYR A 272 -21.24 9.86 10.22
CA TYR A 272 -21.78 10.18 8.90
C TYR A 272 -20.78 9.91 7.78
N LEU A 273 -19.53 10.38 7.91
CA LEU A 273 -18.48 10.25 6.89
C LEU A 273 -17.96 8.81 6.68
N LEU A 274 -18.39 7.84 7.51
CA LEU A 274 -18.14 6.42 7.24
C LEU A 274 -18.96 5.90 6.05
N VAL A 275 -20.15 6.48 5.82
CA VAL A 275 -21.09 6.03 4.78
C VAL A 275 -21.38 7.13 3.76
N GLY A 276 -21.56 8.36 4.22
CA GLY A 276 -21.88 9.54 3.43
C GLY A 276 -20.66 10.25 2.85
N SER A 277 -20.90 11.20 1.96
CA SER A 277 -19.87 11.99 1.28
C SER A 277 -20.14 13.48 1.42
N THR A 278 -19.08 14.30 1.46
CA THR A 278 -19.23 15.76 1.48
C THR A 278 -19.69 16.34 0.14
N THR A 279 -19.68 15.54 -0.93
CA THR A 279 -20.10 15.93 -2.27
C THR A 279 -21.61 15.85 -2.50
N ASP A 280 -22.32 15.00 -1.74
CA ASP A 280 -23.76 14.86 -1.83
C ASP A 280 -24.47 15.82 -0.86
N LEU A 281 -25.00 16.92 -1.41
CA LEU A 281 -25.68 17.94 -0.63
C LEU A 281 -27.02 17.45 -0.05
N ASP A 282 -27.72 16.54 -0.72
CA ASP A 282 -29.03 16.05 -0.28
C ASP A 282 -28.89 15.11 0.92
N ASP A 283 -27.89 14.22 0.85
CA ASP A 283 -27.55 13.34 1.96
C ASP A 283 -27.00 14.14 3.16
N MET A 284 -26.14 15.13 2.91
CA MET A 284 -25.64 16.03 3.96
C MET A 284 -26.76 16.82 4.64
N ASN A 285 -27.74 17.32 3.88
CA ASN A 285 -28.91 18.00 4.43
C ASN A 285 -29.77 17.05 5.29
N SER A 286 -29.89 15.80 4.86
CA SER A 286 -30.61 14.76 5.60
C SER A 286 -29.91 14.46 6.93
N PHE A 287 -28.58 14.34 6.93
CA PHE A 287 -27.79 14.22 8.14
C PHE A 287 -27.94 15.43 9.07
N ILE A 288 -27.80 16.66 8.53
CA ILE A 288 -27.96 17.89 9.31
C ILE A 288 -29.34 17.92 9.97
N SER A 289 -30.41 17.57 9.23
CA SER A 289 -31.77 17.49 9.79
C SER A 289 -31.89 16.48 10.93
N SER A 290 -31.15 15.36 10.88
CA SER A 290 -31.16 14.34 11.95
C SER A 290 -30.61 14.87 13.28
N LEU A 291 -29.75 15.89 13.26
CA LEU A 291 -29.19 16.52 14.46
C LEU A 291 -30.24 17.26 15.28
N SER A 292 -31.43 17.52 14.74
CA SER A 292 -32.56 18.04 15.53
C SER A 292 -32.94 17.08 16.66
N ASN A 293 -32.80 15.76 16.45
CA ASN A 293 -33.08 14.74 17.47
C ASN A 293 -32.11 14.81 18.65
N HIS A 294 -30.93 15.42 18.44
CA HIS A 294 -29.92 15.67 19.47
C HIS A 294 -30.07 17.05 20.12
N GLY A 295 -31.15 17.77 19.83
CA GLY A 295 -31.49 19.06 20.44
C GLY A 295 -30.83 20.27 19.79
N PHE A 296 -30.24 20.13 18.60
CA PHE A 296 -29.68 21.29 17.87
C PHE A 296 -30.78 22.05 17.11
N SER A 297 -30.67 23.37 17.09
CA SER A 297 -31.62 24.27 16.40
C SER A 297 -31.33 24.35 14.90
N VAL A 298 -31.52 23.23 14.21
CA VAL A 298 -31.22 23.05 12.78
C VAL A 298 -32.13 23.88 11.85
N GLU A 299 -33.22 24.44 12.37
CA GLU A 299 -34.14 25.30 11.60
C GLU A 299 -33.48 26.62 11.13
N LEU A 300 -32.41 27.04 11.80
CA LEU A 300 -31.67 28.26 11.48
C LEU A 300 -30.61 28.00 10.39
N ALA A 301 -30.62 28.79 9.31
CA ALA A 301 -29.68 28.63 8.20
C ALA A 301 -28.21 28.74 8.65
N ARG A 302 -27.90 29.67 9.56
CA ARG A 302 -26.55 29.85 10.11
C ARG A 302 -26.04 28.66 10.91
N VAL A 303 -26.94 27.98 11.60
CA VAL A 303 -26.63 26.75 12.34
C VAL A 303 -26.30 25.63 11.36
N GLN A 304 -27.08 25.50 10.29
CA GLN A 304 -26.78 24.52 9.22
C GLN A 304 -25.41 24.81 8.60
N ASP A 305 -25.11 26.07 8.28
CA ASP A 305 -23.81 26.47 7.70
C ASP A 305 -22.64 26.23 8.66
N ALA A 306 -22.83 26.48 9.96
CA ALA A 306 -21.84 26.15 10.98
C ALA A 306 -21.59 24.63 11.09
N ILE A 307 -22.66 23.82 11.05
CA ILE A 307 -22.55 22.36 11.06
C ILE A 307 -21.88 21.86 9.77
N ARG A 308 -22.22 22.40 8.59
CA ARG A 308 -21.53 22.08 7.32
C ARG A 308 -20.03 22.36 7.43
N THR A 309 -19.67 23.51 7.99
CA THR A 309 -18.26 23.88 8.19
C THR A 309 -17.55 22.86 9.09
N ILE A 310 -18.20 22.42 10.17
CA ILE A 310 -17.67 21.38 11.07
C ILE A 310 -17.53 20.05 10.34
N ILE A 311 -18.51 19.63 9.54
CA ILE A 311 -18.45 18.39 8.75
C ILE A 311 -17.26 18.45 7.78
N MET A 312 -17.09 19.57 7.08
CA MET A 312 -16.03 19.76 6.09
C MET A 312 -14.64 19.78 6.74
N GLU A 313 -14.50 20.43 7.90
CA GLU A 313 -13.27 20.40 8.71
C GLU A 313 -12.97 18.97 9.21
N THR A 314 -14.01 18.24 9.63
CA THR A 314 -13.89 16.85 10.10
C THR A 314 -13.50 15.91 8.97
N ALA A 315 -14.04 16.10 7.77
CA ALA A 315 -13.68 15.34 6.58
C ALA A 315 -12.21 15.55 6.21
N TYR A 316 -11.75 16.81 6.20
CA TYR A 316 -10.35 17.15 5.95
C TYR A 316 -9.41 16.53 7.00
N ARG A 317 -9.77 16.59 8.30
CA ARG A 317 -8.99 15.92 9.36
C ARG A 317 -8.98 14.40 9.17
N SER A 318 -10.10 13.78 8.82
CA SER A 318 -10.19 12.34 8.58
C SER A 318 -9.31 11.89 7.40
N GLU A 319 -9.21 12.69 6.35
CA GLU A 319 -8.31 12.43 5.23
C GLU A 319 -6.84 12.51 5.66
N GLN A 320 -6.47 13.54 6.44
CA GLN A 320 -5.12 13.64 7.01
C GLN A 320 -4.78 12.46 7.93
N GLU A 321 -5.74 12.00 8.74
CA GLU A 321 -5.60 10.82 9.61
C GLU A 321 -5.33 9.55 8.78
N LYS A 322 -6.09 9.33 7.69
CA LYS A 322 -5.89 8.21 6.76
C LYS A 322 -4.52 8.27 6.07
N ASN A 323 -4.09 9.46 5.65
CA ASN A 323 -2.77 9.66 5.06
C ASN A 323 -1.66 9.39 6.09
N ALA A 324 -1.82 9.85 7.33
CA ALA A 324 -0.86 9.65 8.41
C ALA A 324 -0.72 8.18 8.84
N LEU A 325 -1.77 7.36 8.69
CA LEU A 325 -1.72 5.91 8.92
C LEU A 325 -0.78 5.20 7.93
N SER A 326 -0.74 5.63 6.66
CA SER A 326 0.08 5.02 5.60
C SER A 326 1.49 5.61 5.51
N SER A 327 1.66 6.87 5.89
CA SER A 327 2.93 7.58 5.82
C SER A 327 3.89 7.21 6.96
N LYS A 328 5.20 7.41 6.73
CA LYS A 328 6.22 7.31 7.79
C LYS A 328 6.14 8.54 8.69
N PRO A 329 6.47 8.42 10.00
CA PRO A 329 6.48 9.57 10.91
C PRO A 329 7.38 10.68 10.38
N GLY A 330 6.84 11.88 10.22
CA GLY A 330 7.53 13.05 9.68
C GLY A 330 8.39 13.76 10.73
N SER A 331 8.09 13.60 12.02
CA SER A 331 8.83 14.24 13.12
C SER A 331 9.17 13.29 14.26
N TRP A 332 10.15 13.68 15.10
CA TRP A 332 10.49 12.89 16.28
C TRP A 332 9.37 12.91 17.34
N SER A 333 8.71 14.05 17.53
CA SER A 333 7.54 14.18 18.40
C SER A 333 6.38 13.28 17.98
N GLU A 334 6.11 13.20 16.67
CA GLU A 334 5.07 12.31 16.14
C GLU A 334 5.43 10.84 16.37
N ARG A 335 6.69 10.46 16.16
CA ARG A 335 7.15 9.10 16.43
C ARG A 335 7.08 8.74 17.92
N GLU A 336 7.36 9.69 18.81
CA GLU A 336 7.19 9.49 20.26
C GLU A 336 5.71 9.35 20.65
N ALA A 337 4.83 10.18 20.08
CA ALA A 337 3.39 10.09 20.29
C ALA A 337 2.81 8.75 19.81
N ILE A 338 3.28 8.23 18.66
CA ILE A 338 2.89 6.89 18.18
C ILE A 338 3.38 5.79 19.13
N ARG A 339 4.59 5.91 19.70
CA ARG A 339 5.07 4.93 20.69
C ARG A 339 4.25 4.94 21.96
N LEU A 340 3.88 6.13 22.44
CA LEU A 340 2.99 6.28 23.57
C LEU A 340 1.63 5.63 23.29
N PHE A 341 1.08 5.86 22.09
CA PHE A 341 -0.16 5.20 21.65
C PHE A 341 -0.04 3.68 21.68
N GLU A 342 0.99 3.09 21.06
CA GLU A 342 1.15 1.62 21.06
C GLU A 342 1.37 1.04 22.46
N GLN A 343 1.97 1.81 23.38
CA GLN A 343 2.10 1.41 24.77
C GLN A 343 0.74 1.38 25.51
N MET A 344 -0.14 2.35 25.23
CA MET A 344 -1.45 2.47 25.88
C MET A 344 -2.57 1.71 25.16
N ARG A 345 -2.33 1.28 23.91
CA ARG A 345 -3.28 0.55 23.06
C ARG A 345 -3.94 -0.66 23.71
N PRO A 346 -3.25 -1.52 24.49
CA PRO A 346 -3.90 -2.67 25.14
C PRO A 346 -4.96 -2.24 26.17
N GLN A 347 -4.67 -1.19 26.94
CA GLN A 347 -5.60 -0.66 27.95
C GLN A 347 -6.84 -0.07 27.27
N LEU A 348 -6.65 0.72 26.21
CA LEU A 348 -7.76 1.25 25.43
C LEU A 348 -8.64 0.13 24.85
N ARG A 349 -8.02 -0.92 24.30
CA ARG A 349 -8.75 -2.06 23.72
C ARG A 349 -9.62 -2.78 24.74
N GLU A 350 -9.15 -2.94 25.99
CA GLU A 350 -9.92 -3.60 27.05
C GLU A 350 -11.16 -2.80 27.49
N ARG A 351 -11.14 -1.48 27.32
CA ARG A 351 -12.20 -0.57 27.80
C ARG A 351 -13.34 -0.39 26.81
N ILE A 352 -13.10 -0.57 25.50
CA ILE A 352 -14.11 -0.36 24.45
C ILE A 352 -15.37 -1.22 24.64
N PRO A 353 -15.29 -2.53 24.96
CA PRO A 353 -16.49 -3.34 25.16
C PRO A 353 -17.39 -2.78 26.27
N GLU A 354 -16.81 -2.26 27.34
CA GLU A 354 -17.56 -1.66 28.45
C GLU A 354 -18.24 -0.35 28.04
N ILE A 355 -17.53 0.49 27.28
CA ILE A 355 -18.05 1.78 26.78
C ILE A 355 -19.20 1.55 25.79
N VAL A 356 -19.00 0.64 24.82
CA VAL A 356 -20.02 0.31 23.82
C VAL A 356 -21.23 -0.36 24.48
N ALA A 357 -21.03 -1.25 25.45
CA ALA A 357 -22.13 -1.88 26.18
C ALA A 357 -22.93 -0.88 27.03
N GLY A 358 -22.26 0.12 27.62
CA GLY A 358 -22.91 1.17 28.42
C GLY A 358 -23.77 2.14 27.58
N ARG A 359 -23.51 2.26 26.28
CA ARG A 359 -24.15 3.24 25.39
C ARG A 359 -24.58 2.68 24.04
N ARG A 360 -25.10 1.44 24.00
CA ARG A 360 -25.50 0.74 22.76
C ARG A 360 -26.43 1.54 21.83
N GLU A 361 -27.27 2.41 22.37
CA GLU A 361 -28.20 3.22 21.57
C GLU A 361 -27.59 4.53 21.05
N ASN A 362 -26.38 4.91 21.49
CA ASN A 362 -25.76 6.18 21.13
C ASN A 362 -24.24 6.04 20.95
N LEU A 363 -23.84 5.67 19.73
CA LEU A 363 -22.44 5.50 19.32
C LEU A 363 -21.64 6.80 19.41
N VAL A 364 -22.26 7.94 19.14
CA VAL A 364 -21.63 9.27 19.24
C VAL A 364 -21.10 9.50 20.66
N GLN A 365 -21.92 9.22 21.69
CA GLN A 365 -21.51 9.35 23.08
C GLN A 365 -20.45 8.32 23.48
N ALA A 366 -20.54 7.09 22.96
CA ALA A 366 -19.53 6.06 23.18
C ALA A 366 -18.16 6.50 22.63
N ARG A 367 -18.12 7.08 21.43
CA ARG A 367 -16.91 7.61 20.81
C ARG A 367 -16.31 8.76 21.61
N MET A 368 -17.13 9.69 22.10
CA MET A 368 -16.65 10.80 22.94
C MET A 368 -16.02 10.30 24.26
N GLU A 369 -16.65 9.34 24.93
CA GLU A 369 -16.13 8.75 26.17
C GLU A 369 -14.79 8.04 25.92
N PHE A 370 -14.67 7.36 24.77
CA PHE A 370 -13.42 6.74 24.36
C PHE A 370 -12.30 7.75 24.06
N GLU A 371 -12.62 8.87 23.40
CA GLU A 371 -11.66 9.97 23.21
C GLU A 371 -11.23 10.60 24.54
N GLU A 372 -12.17 10.78 25.48
CA GLU A 372 -11.88 11.32 26.81
C GLU A 372 -10.93 10.40 27.59
N GLU A 373 -11.16 9.08 27.52
CA GLU A 373 -10.27 8.09 28.11
C GLU A 373 -8.87 8.16 27.48
N ALA A 374 -8.78 8.27 26.15
CA ALA A 374 -7.50 8.45 25.45
C ALA A 374 -6.76 9.73 25.90
N ARG A 375 -7.48 10.85 26.06
CA ARG A 375 -6.90 12.11 26.60
C ARG A 375 -6.41 11.93 28.04
N SER A 376 -7.15 11.19 28.88
CA SER A 376 -6.77 10.91 30.27
C SER A 376 -5.46 10.11 30.37
N LEU A 377 -5.18 9.26 29.38
CA LEU A 377 -3.94 8.49 29.26
C LEU A 377 -2.78 9.31 28.66
N GLY A 378 -2.99 10.60 28.37
CA GLY A 378 -1.96 11.51 27.88
C GLY A 378 -1.71 11.43 26.36
N LEU A 379 -2.64 10.85 25.59
CA LEU A 379 -2.55 10.82 24.14
C LEU A 379 -2.91 12.17 23.52
N ASP A 380 -2.09 12.66 22.60
CA ASP A 380 -2.34 13.92 21.89
C ASP A 380 -3.17 13.68 20.62
N LEU A 381 -4.49 13.88 20.73
CA LEU A 381 -5.43 13.72 19.62
C LEU A 381 -5.35 14.84 18.57
N ARG A 382 -4.52 15.87 18.80
CA ARG A 382 -4.26 16.89 17.76
C ARG A 382 -3.35 16.36 16.66
N SER A 383 -2.59 15.29 16.94
CA SER A 383 -1.76 14.62 15.94
C SER A 383 -2.63 13.70 15.08
N PRO A 384 -2.74 13.91 13.76
CA PRO A 384 -3.53 13.05 12.87
C PRO A 384 -3.09 11.58 12.93
N ALA A 385 -1.80 11.34 13.15
CA ALA A 385 -1.24 10.01 13.28
C ALA A 385 -1.76 9.24 14.50
N VAL A 386 -2.03 9.92 15.63
CA VAL A 386 -2.57 9.30 16.85
C VAL A 386 -4.09 9.26 16.79
N SER A 387 -4.72 10.36 16.40
CA SER A 387 -6.18 10.46 16.23
C SER A 387 -6.72 9.38 15.29
N GLY A 388 -6.12 9.25 14.10
CA GLY A 388 -6.53 8.24 13.12
C GLY A 388 -6.39 6.81 13.63
N ARG A 389 -5.32 6.50 14.37
CA ARG A 389 -5.12 5.18 14.98
C ARG A 389 -6.11 4.89 16.11
N LEU A 390 -6.49 5.91 16.88
CA LEU A 390 -7.49 5.79 17.93
C LEU A 390 -8.86 5.48 17.32
N HIS A 391 -9.29 6.26 16.33
CA HIS A 391 -10.59 6.05 15.67
C HIS A 391 -10.65 4.73 14.93
N ALA A 392 -9.61 4.38 14.16
CA ALA A 392 -9.54 3.08 13.50
C ALA A 392 -9.64 1.91 14.49
N LEU A 393 -9.13 2.06 15.71
CA LEU A 393 -9.21 1.02 16.73
C LEU A 393 -10.63 0.89 17.32
N PHE A 394 -11.37 1.99 17.46
CA PHE A 394 -12.77 1.97 17.87
C PHE A 394 -13.67 1.39 16.78
N ASP A 395 -13.51 1.85 15.54
CA ASP A 395 -14.31 1.43 14.39
C ASP A 395 -14.13 -0.06 14.10
N LEU A 396 -12.87 -0.53 14.07
CA LEU A 396 -12.56 -1.95 13.90
C LEU A 396 -13.22 -2.81 15.00
N HIS A 397 -13.29 -2.31 16.23
CA HIS A 397 -13.92 -3.07 17.31
C HIS A 397 -15.44 -3.15 17.17
N LEU A 398 -16.08 -2.08 16.68
CA LEU A 398 -17.50 -2.11 16.33
C LEU A 398 -17.76 -3.11 15.21
N GLU A 399 -16.99 -3.05 14.12
CA GLU A 399 -17.10 -4.00 13.01
C GLU A 399 -16.89 -5.45 13.46
N ILE A 400 -15.89 -5.71 14.30
CA ILE A 400 -15.64 -7.04 14.86
C ILE A 400 -16.81 -7.47 15.75
N SER A 401 -17.33 -6.58 16.60
CA SER A 401 -18.45 -6.90 17.48
C SER A 401 -19.72 -7.23 16.69
N GLU A 402 -20.03 -6.45 15.65
CA GLU A 402 -21.13 -6.74 14.73
C GLU A 402 -20.93 -8.08 14.01
N ALA A 403 -19.70 -8.35 13.54
CA ALA A 403 -19.36 -9.62 12.92
C ALA A 403 -19.43 -10.80 13.89
N GLU A 404 -19.03 -10.63 15.16
CA GLU A 404 -19.16 -11.63 16.23
C GLU A 404 -20.63 -11.90 16.56
N GLU A 405 -21.49 -10.87 16.59
CA GLU A 405 -22.94 -11.03 16.75
C GLU A 405 -23.56 -11.80 15.56
N LEU A 406 -23.05 -11.58 14.34
CA LEU A 406 -23.43 -12.35 13.15
C LEU A 406 -22.89 -13.79 13.17
N GLN A 407 -21.73 -14.02 13.78
CA GLN A 407 -21.05 -15.32 13.89
C GLN A 407 -21.41 -16.12 15.15
N ASP A 408 -22.22 -15.57 16.07
CA ASP A 408 -22.70 -16.29 17.23
C ASP A 408 -23.38 -17.61 16.78
N PRO A 409 -22.92 -18.79 17.26
CA PRO A 409 -23.50 -20.07 16.88
C PRO A 409 -25.01 -20.14 17.15
N SER A 410 -25.51 -19.45 18.18
CA SER A 410 -26.95 -19.36 18.45
C SER A 410 -27.67 -18.51 17.40
N ALA A 411 -27.10 -17.36 17.00
CA ALA A 411 -27.67 -16.51 15.95
C ALA A 411 -27.65 -17.21 14.58
N ALA A 412 -26.54 -17.88 14.25
CA ALA A 412 -26.38 -18.66 13.02
C ALA A 412 -27.37 -19.84 12.97
N ARG A 413 -27.58 -20.53 14.09
CA ARG A 413 -28.59 -21.60 14.24
C ARG A 413 -30.00 -21.06 13.97
N ARG A 414 -30.35 -19.95 14.63
CA ARG A 414 -31.66 -19.30 14.44
C ARG A 414 -31.87 -18.89 12.99
N ASN A 415 -30.87 -18.31 12.34
CA ASN A 415 -30.93 -17.93 10.92
C ASN A 415 -31.14 -19.15 9.99
N ARG A 416 -30.48 -20.28 10.26
CA ARG A 416 -30.73 -21.55 9.54
C ARG A 416 -32.15 -22.07 9.74
N MET A 417 -32.67 -22.03 10.96
CA MET A 417 -34.05 -22.42 11.26
C MET A 417 -35.06 -21.50 10.56
N LEU A 418 -34.83 -20.18 10.60
CA LEU A 418 -35.70 -19.21 9.93
C LEU A 418 -35.73 -19.42 8.41
N ARG A 419 -34.58 -19.71 7.78
CA ARG A 419 -34.54 -20.05 6.35
C ARG A 419 -35.44 -21.23 5.98
N ILE A 420 -35.53 -22.24 6.86
CA ILE A 420 -36.37 -23.43 6.62
C ILE A 420 -37.83 -23.15 6.93
N LEU A 421 -38.13 -22.42 8.00
CA LEU A 421 -39.48 -22.02 8.34
C LEU A 421 -40.09 -21.16 7.23
N TYR A 422 -39.34 -20.17 6.73
CA TYR A 422 -39.75 -19.25 5.67
C TYR A 422 -39.51 -19.74 4.24
N HIS A 423 -38.98 -20.95 4.05
CA HIS A 423 -38.74 -21.50 2.72
C HIS A 423 -40.05 -21.58 1.90
N GLY A 424 -40.14 -20.88 0.77
CA GLY A 424 -41.38 -20.82 -0.02
C GLY A 424 -42.55 -20.11 0.67
N ALA A 425 -42.30 -19.19 1.62
CA ALA A 425 -43.33 -18.45 2.36
C ALA A 425 -44.31 -17.65 1.48
N VAL A 426 -43.96 -17.40 0.22
CA VAL A 426 -44.83 -16.78 -0.79
C VAL A 426 -46.05 -17.64 -1.12
N HIS A 427 -45.94 -18.97 -0.99
CA HIS A 427 -47.02 -19.92 -1.31
C HIS A 427 -47.80 -20.40 -0.09
N LEU A 428 -47.46 -19.93 1.11
CA LEU A 428 -48.12 -20.33 2.35
C LEU A 428 -49.41 -19.53 2.61
N PRO A 429 -50.47 -20.16 3.13
CA PRO A 429 -51.64 -19.45 3.63
C PRO A 429 -51.29 -18.45 4.73
N ASP A 430 -52.01 -17.34 4.83
CA ASP A 430 -51.75 -16.30 5.84
C ASP A 430 -51.86 -16.81 7.28
N GLU A 431 -52.70 -17.82 7.53
CA GLU A 431 -52.80 -18.49 8.85
C GLU A 431 -51.49 -19.21 9.23
N VAL A 432 -50.83 -19.82 8.24
CA VAL A 432 -49.56 -20.52 8.38
C VAL A 432 -48.39 -19.53 8.52
N ARG A 433 -48.44 -18.39 7.83
CA ARG A 433 -47.44 -17.33 7.99
C ARG A 433 -47.49 -16.72 9.40
N ARG A 434 -48.69 -16.48 9.93
CA ARG A 434 -48.88 -15.99 11.31
C ARG A 434 -48.39 -16.97 12.38
N THR A 435 -48.49 -18.28 12.16
CA THR A 435 -47.94 -19.26 13.10
C THR A 435 -46.41 -19.32 13.03
N ILE A 436 -45.82 -19.14 11.85
CA ILE A 436 -44.37 -19.01 11.67
C ILE A 436 -43.84 -17.75 12.37
N GLU A 437 -44.47 -16.58 12.18
CA GLU A 437 -44.09 -15.34 12.86
C GLU A 437 -44.16 -15.47 14.40
N ARG A 438 -45.16 -16.20 14.92
CA ARG A 438 -45.27 -16.49 16.35
C ARG A 438 -44.18 -17.47 16.83
N LEU A 439 -43.76 -18.41 15.98
CA LEU A 439 -42.67 -19.34 16.29
C LEU A 439 -41.31 -18.63 16.24
N GLU A 440 -41.08 -17.72 15.29
CA GLU A 440 -39.88 -16.89 15.20
C GLU A 440 -39.64 -16.09 16.48
N ARG A 441 -40.67 -15.40 16.98
CA ARG A 441 -40.58 -14.64 18.25
C ARG A 441 -40.28 -15.52 19.46
N ASN A 442 -40.55 -16.82 19.37
CA ASN A 442 -40.39 -17.78 20.47
C ASN A 442 -39.34 -18.87 20.15
N LEU A 443 -38.47 -18.64 19.17
CA LEU A 443 -37.46 -19.60 18.73
C LEU A 443 -36.52 -20.07 19.86
N PRO A 444 -36.08 -19.20 20.81
CA PRO A 444 -35.27 -19.66 21.95
C PRO A 444 -35.99 -20.70 22.81
N SER A 445 -37.31 -20.51 23.03
CA SER A 445 -38.10 -21.46 23.82
C SER A 445 -38.34 -22.79 23.10
N PHE A 446 -38.30 -22.77 21.77
CA PHE A 446 -38.37 -23.96 20.95
C PHE A 446 -37.03 -24.72 20.95
N GLU A 447 -35.90 -24.02 20.92
CA GLU A 447 -34.58 -24.64 21.09
C GLU A 447 -34.45 -25.37 22.43
N SER A 448 -34.80 -24.73 23.55
CA SER A 448 -34.77 -25.38 24.87
C SER A 448 -35.72 -26.58 24.97
N LEU A 449 -36.87 -26.54 24.28
CA LEU A 449 -37.78 -27.69 24.20
C LEU A 449 -37.09 -28.85 23.49
N VAL A 450 -36.51 -28.60 22.32
CA VAL A 450 -35.82 -29.65 21.53
C VAL A 450 -34.65 -30.23 22.32
N GLU A 451 -33.87 -29.39 23.00
CA GLU A 451 -32.79 -29.80 23.90
C GLU A 451 -33.29 -30.73 25.01
N THR A 452 -34.31 -30.32 25.78
CA THR A 452 -34.85 -31.17 26.86
C THR A 452 -35.41 -32.51 26.37
N VAL A 453 -36.01 -32.53 25.17
CA VAL A 453 -36.52 -33.77 24.58
C VAL A 453 -35.37 -34.69 24.17
N LEU A 454 -34.33 -34.16 23.53
CA LEU A 454 -33.18 -34.93 23.06
C LEU A 454 -32.26 -35.41 24.20
N GLU A 455 -32.09 -34.60 25.24
CA GLU A 455 -31.39 -34.97 26.48
C GLU A 455 -32.08 -36.14 27.18
N SER A 456 -33.43 -36.13 27.21
CA SER A 456 -34.21 -37.19 27.85
C SER A 456 -34.15 -38.53 27.11
N SER A 457 -33.64 -38.54 25.88
CA SER A 457 -33.71 -39.67 24.97
C SER A 457 -32.37 -40.12 24.39
N GLU A 458 -31.25 -39.75 25.04
CA GLU A 458 -29.88 -40.14 24.66
C GLU A 458 -29.55 -39.93 23.16
N GLY A 459 -30.14 -38.92 22.52
CA GLY A 459 -29.85 -38.57 21.12
C GLY A 459 -30.50 -39.45 20.02
N ASP A 460 -31.44 -40.33 20.35
CA ASP A 460 -32.32 -40.87 19.30
C ASP A 460 -33.27 -39.77 18.80
N PHE A 461 -33.68 -39.73 17.53
CA PHE A 461 -34.74 -38.82 17.01
C PHE A 461 -35.85 -39.59 16.29
N SER A 462 -36.47 -40.51 17.02
CA SER A 462 -37.51 -41.41 16.50
C SER A 462 -38.88 -40.73 16.37
N GLU A 463 -39.82 -41.37 15.64
CA GLU A 463 -41.20 -40.87 15.46
C GLU A 463 -41.92 -40.55 16.79
N ALA A 464 -41.58 -41.25 17.87
CA ALA A 464 -42.15 -41.02 19.19
C ALA A 464 -41.79 -39.62 19.72
N GLN A 465 -40.53 -39.21 19.58
CA GLN A 465 -40.05 -37.91 20.05
C GLN A 465 -40.45 -36.77 19.11
N GLN A 466 -40.44 -37.02 17.81
CA GLN A 466 -41.03 -36.11 16.82
C GLN A 466 -42.50 -35.81 17.18
N GLY A 467 -43.24 -36.83 17.62
CA GLY A 467 -44.59 -36.69 18.14
C GLY A 467 -44.68 -35.89 19.45
N LEU A 468 -43.71 -36.00 20.36
CA LEU A 468 -43.67 -35.22 21.60
C LEU A 468 -43.47 -33.72 21.34
N ILE A 469 -42.54 -33.37 20.45
CA ILE A 469 -42.29 -31.97 20.07
C ILE A 469 -43.56 -31.34 19.47
N ILE A 470 -44.22 -32.05 18.55
CA ILE A 470 -45.47 -31.57 17.93
C ILE A 470 -46.60 -31.43 18.96
N ARG A 471 -46.79 -32.42 19.83
CA ARG A 471 -47.82 -32.36 20.89
C ARG A 471 -47.60 -31.21 21.87
N PHE A 472 -46.35 -30.91 22.19
CA PHE A 472 -46.03 -29.80 23.09
C PHE A 472 -46.24 -28.43 22.42
N LEU A 473 -45.97 -28.33 21.12
CA LEU A 473 -46.30 -27.12 20.37
C LEU A 473 -47.82 -26.94 20.21
N GLU A 474 -48.56 -28.02 20.00
CA GLU A 474 -50.04 -28.00 19.99
C GLU A 474 -50.60 -27.58 21.36
N SER A 475 -50.05 -28.07 22.47
CA SER A 475 -50.50 -27.71 23.81
C SER A 475 -50.24 -26.24 24.15
N LYS A 476 -49.19 -25.63 23.56
CA LYS A 476 -48.91 -24.19 23.60
C LYS A 476 -49.76 -23.36 22.63
N GLY A 477 -50.65 -23.99 21.86
CA GLY A 477 -51.59 -23.32 20.95
C GLY A 477 -51.00 -22.99 19.57
N TYR A 478 -49.94 -23.69 19.15
CA TYR A 478 -49.43 -23.62 17.77
C TYR A 478 -50.09 -24.71 16.89
N LEU A 479 -50.61 -24.31 15.74
CA LEU A 479 -51.21 -25.23 14.76
C LEU A 479 -50.14 -25.87 13.86
N VAL A 480 -49.27 -26.70 14.44
CA VAL A 480 -48.06 -27.23 13.76
C VAL A 480 -48.33 -28.53 12.99
N ASN A 481 -49.38 -29.27 13.35
CA ASN A 481 -49.71 -30.58 12.76
C ASN A 481 -50.49 -30.46 11.45
N THR A 482 -49.99 -29.62 10.55
CA THR A 482 -50.45 -29.48 9.16
C THR A 482 -49.42 -30.10 8.22
N SER A 483 -49.83 -30.46 7.00
CA SER A 483 -48.93 -31.03 5.99
C SER A 483 -47.75 -30.11 5.64
N GLU A 484 -47.94 -28.80 5.80
CA GLU A 484 -46.95 -27.77 5.48
C GLU A 484 -45.98 -27.47 6.63
N LEU A 485 -46.48 -27.34 7.86
CA LEU A 485 -45.67 -26.91 9.01
C LEU A 485 -44.97 -28.07 9.72
N ARG A 486 -45.61 -29.23 9.79
CA ARG A 486 -45.05 -30.40 10.47
C ARG A 486 -43.67 -30.78 9.94
N PRO A 487 -43.44 -30.95 8.61
CA PRO A 487 -42.10 -31.27 8.11
C PRO A 487 -41.07 -30.15 8.37
N ARG A 488 -41.48 -28.87 8.30
CA ARG A 488 -40.58 -27.72 8.54
C ARG A 488 -40.11 -27.65 9.99
N VAL A 489 -41.02 -27.81 10.94
CA VAL A 489 -40.71 -27.75 12.37
C VAL A 489 -39.87 -28.96 12.79
N LEU A 490 -40.13 -30.14 12.23
CA LEU A 490 -39.30 -31.31 12.47
C LEU A 490 -37.90 -31.19 11.86
N ALA A 491 -37.76 -30.58 10.69
CA ALA A 491 -36.45 -30.26 10.10
C ALA A 491 -35.68 -29.25 10.97
N CYS A 492 -36.36 -28.21 11.50
CA CYS A 492 -35.75 -27.27 12.43
C CYS A 492 -35.29 -27.94 13.74
N ALA A 493 -36.10 -28.84 14.31
CA ALA A 493 -35.70 -29.63 15.48
C ALA A 493 -34.51 -30.55 15.19
N GLY A 494 -34.46 -31.15 13.98
CA GLY A 494 -33.33 -31.94 13.54
C GLY A 494 -32.03 -31.12 13.48
N ILE A 495 -32.08 -29.88 12.97
CA ILE A 495 -30.90 -29.00 12.91
C ILE A 495 -30.39 -28.63 14.29
N VAL A 496 -31.29 -28.26 15.20
CA VAL A 496 -30.94 -27.98 16.60
C VAL A 496 -30.26 -29.22 17.22
N GLY A 497 -30.82 -30.42 17.01
CA GLY A 497 -30.24 -31.66 17.53
C GLY A 497 -28.89 -32.02 16.92
N THR A 498 -28.66 -31.73 15.63
CA THR A 498 -27.34 -31.96 15.00
C THR A 498 -26.28 -31.01 15.50
N GLU A 499 -26.63 -29.76 15.77
CA GLU A 499 -25.68 -28.74 16.24
C GLU A 499 -25.35 -28.89 17.73
N LEU A 500 -26.29 -29.38 18.52
CA LEU A 500 -26.05 -29.75 19.92
C LEU A 500 -25.29 -31.08 20.04
N GLY A 501 -25.00 -31.77 18.94
CA GLY A 501 -24.22 -33.01 18.90
C GLY A 501 -25.00 -34.27 19.26
N TYR A 502 -26.32 -34.16 19.44
CA TYR A 502 -27.19 -35.32 19.73
C TYR A 502 -27.53 -36.13 18.48
N LEU A 503 -27.51 -35.51 17.29
CA LEU A 503 -27.91 -36.14 16.02
C LEU A 503 -26.83 -36.06 14.95
N THR A 504 -26.86 -37.03 14.03
CA THR A 504 -26.05 -36.98 12.80
C THR A 504 -26.82 -36.30 11.66
N PRO A 505 -26.16 -35.58 10.73
CA PRO A 505 -26.85 -34.89 9.61
C PRO A 505 -27.74 -35.79 8.74
N SER A 506 -27.50 -37.11 8.74
CA SER A 506 -28.32 -38.13 8.08
C SER A 506 -29.69 -38.39 8.73
N GLN A 507 -29.90 -37.98 9.98
CA GLN A 507 -31.12 -38.21 10.75
C GLN A 507 -32.11 -37.04 10.69
N ILE A 508 -31.78 -35.95 9.98
CA ILE A 508 -32.69 -34.82 9.77
C ILE A 508 -33.86 -35.28 8.86
N PRO A 509 -35.12 -35.15 9.30
CA PRO A 509 -36.26 -35.44 8.44
C PRO A 509 -36.25 -34.52 7.23
N ARG A 510 -36.20 -35.12 6.03
CA ARG A 510 -36.27 -34.37 4.78
C ARG A 510 -37.66 -33.74 4.64
N LEU A 511 -37.73 -32.50 4.14
CA LEU A 511 -39.01 -31.92 3.73
C LEU A 511 -39.63 -32.82 2.64
N ALA A 512 -40.95 -32.99 2.69
CA ALA A 512 -41.68 -33.90 1.80
C ALA A 512 -41.41 -33.56 0.31
N PRO A 513 -41.36 -34.58 -0.58
CA PRO A 513 -41.08 -34.36 -2.00
C PRO A 513 -42.26 -33.61 -2.64
N GLY A 514 -42.02 -32.36 -3.02
CA GLY A 514 -43.04 -31.44 -3.57
C GLY A 514 -42.74 -29.97 -3.30
N ILE A 515 -41.90 -29.67 -2.31
CA ILE A 515 -41.30 -28.34 -2.10
C ILE A 515 -39.85 -28.47 -2.57
N LEU A 516 -39.55 -27.94 -3.76
CA LEU A 516 -38.25 -28.05 -4.42
C LEU A 516 -37.16 -27.35 -3.60
N VAL A 517 -36.47 -28.10 -2.75
CA VAL A 517 -35.11 -27.79 -2.34
C VAL A 517 -34.21 -28.46 -3.39
N SER A 518 -33.34 -27.71 -4.08
CA SER A 518 -32.32 -28.35 -4.91
C SER A 518 -31.39 -29.12 -3.98
N ASP A 519 -31.03 -30.36 -4.34
CA ASP A 519 -30.12 -31.21 -3.55
C ASP A 519 -28.82 -30.46 -3.19
N GLU A 520 -28.41 -29.51 -4.04
CA GLU A 520 -27.30 -28.57 -3.84
C GLU A 520 -27.41 -27.69 -2.57
N GLN A 521 -28.60 -27.27 -2.14
CA GLN A 521 -28.77 -26.43 -0.94
C GLN A 521 -28.65 -27.24 0.35
N VAL A 522 -29.10 -28.50 0.34
CA VAL A 522 -28.88 -29.41 1.47
C VAL A 522 -27.41 -29.77 1.55
N ASP A 523 -26.77 -30.05 0.41
CA ASP A 523 -25.33 -30.30 0.34
C ASP A 523 -24.50 -29.07 0.75
N ALA A 524 -24.95 -27.85 0.45
CA ALA A 524 -24.32 -26.62 0.92
C ALA A 524 -24.44 -26.45 2.45
N ILE A 525 -25.62 -26.71 3.03
CA ILE A 525 -25.80 -26.68 4.50
C ILE A 525 -24.96 -27.78 5.17
N VAL A 526 -24.90 -28.97 4.58
CA VAL A 526 -24.06 -30.08 5.09
C VAL A 526 -22.57 -29.77 4.93
N ALA A 527 -22.16 -29.07 3.87
CA ALA A 527 -20.79 -28.61 3.67
C ALA A 527 -20.40 -27.51 4.67
N GLU A 528 -21.29 -26.56 4.96
CA GLU A 528 -21.10 -25.55 6.01
C GLU A 528 -21.05 -26.17 7.41
N LEU A 529 -21.90 -27.15 7.71
CA LEU A 529 -21.86 -27.90 8.97
C LEU A 529 -20.57 -28.73 9.10
N LYS A 530 -20.09 -29.33 8.01
CA LYS A 530 -18.80 -30.03 7.98
C LYS A 530 -17.62 -29.06 8.15
N ALA A 531 -17.67 -27.87 7.57
CA ALA A 531 -16.65 -26.84 7.73
C ALA A 531 -16.60 -26.32 9.18
N LEU A 532 -17.76 -26.04 9.78
CA LEU A 532 -17.86 -25.68 11.20
C LEU A 532 -17.36 -26.83 12.10
N ALA A 533 -17.77 -28.08 11.84
CA ALA A 533 -17.27 -29.23 12.60
C ALA A 533 -15.74 -29.43 12.45
N ALA A 534 -15.16 -29.08 11.30
CA ALA A 534 -13.73 -29.11 11.06
C ALA A 534 -12.98 -28.02 11.86
N THR A 535 -13.59 -26.83 12.05
CA THR A 535 -13.00 -25.78 12.91
C THR A 535 -12.96 -26.13 14.40
N PHE A 536 -13.79 -27.07 14.86
CA PHE A 536 -13.83 -27.53 16.26
C PHE A 536 -13.14 -28.87 16.51
N LYS A 537 -12.65 -29.57 15.48
CA LYS A 537 -11.77 -30.73 15.66
C LYS A 537 -10.34 -30.25 15.98
N PRO A 538 -9.72 -30.64 17.11
CA PRO A 538 -8.30 -30.42 17.30
C PRO A 538 -7.55 -31.16 16.18
N GLN A 539 -6.71 -30.45 15.43
CA GLN A 539 -5.93 -31.02 14.34
C GLN A 539 -4.98 -32.10 14.88
N GLU A 540 -5.35 -33.37 14.76
CA GLU A 540 -4.36 -34.43 14.61
C GLU A 540 -3.78 -34.27 13.19
N ALA A 541 -2.51 -33.88 13.14
CA ALA A 541 -1.77 -33.68 11.90
C ALA A 541 -1.59 -35.04 11.20
N GLU A 542 -2.44 -35.32 10.22
CA GLU A 542 -2.10 -36.23 9.14
C GLU A 542 -1.47 -35.38 8.02
N GLU A 543 -0.19 -35.66 7.76
CA GLU A 543 0.58 -35.08 6.67
C GLU A 543 0.01 -35.60 5.33
N GLU A 544 -0.80 -34.79 4.66
CA GLU A 544 -1.08 -34.97 3.23
C GLU A 544 0.00 -34.25 2.42
N GLU A 545 0.70 -35.02 1.56
CA GLU A 545 1.71 -34.49 0.65
C GLU A 545 1.09 -33.47 -0.33
N PRO A 546 1.65 -32.26 -0.45
CA PRO A 546 1.14 -31.27 -1.39
C PRO A 546 1.53 -31.62 -2.83
N GLU A 547 0.51 -31.59 -3.68
CA GLU A 547 0.58 -31.83 -5.12
C GLU A 547 1.63 -30.98 -5.86
N MET A 548 2.11 -31.57 -6.95
CA MET A 548 3.27 -31.27 -7.80
C MET A 548 3.31 -29.91 -8.54
N GLN A 549 2.69 -28.84 -8.03
CA GLN A 549 2.68 -27.51 -8.69
C GLN A 549 3.51 -26.43 -8.00
N VAL A 550 4.05 -26.69 -6.80
CA VAL A 550 4.93 -25.76 -6.05
C VAL A 550 6.42 -26.01 -6.33
N ALA A 551 6.76 -27.09 -7.04
CA ALA A 551 8.15 -27.52 -7.22
C ALA A 551 9.01 -26.62 -8.13
N GLU A 552 8.41 -25.91 -9.10
CA GLU A 552 9.18 -25.08 -10.04
C GLU A 552 9.57 -23.71 -9.43
N SER A 553 8.68 -23.11 -8.62
CA SER A 553 8.96 -21.84 -7.93
C SER A 553 9.89 -22.01 -6.73
N VAL A 554 9.84 -23.17 -6.06
CA VAL A 554 10.74 -23.50 -4.94
C VAL A 554 12.12 -23.92 -5.43
N ALA A 555 12.24 -24.54 -6.61
CA ALA A 555 13.54 -24.83 -7.22
C ALA A 555 14.29 -23.53 -7.59
N ASP A 556 13.61 -22.55 -8.18
CA ASP A 556 14.20 -21.24 -8.50
C ASP A 556 14.56 -20.43 -7.25
N ALA A 557 13.77 -20.54 -6.19
CA ALA A 557 14.10 -19.94 -4.89
C ALA A 557 15.29 -20.65 -4.21
N SER A 558 15.36 -21.98 -4.31
CA SER A 558 16.45 -22.80 -3.78
C SER A 558 17.77 -22.52 -4.50
N ASP A 559 17.77 -22.32 -5.82
CA ASP A 559 18.96 -21.96 -6.59
C ASP A 559 19.47 -20.54 -6.25
N ARG A 560 18.55 -19.59 -6.02
CA ARG A 560 18.91 -18.26 -5.51
C ARG A 560 19.46 -18.31 -4.09
N VAL A 561 18.86 -19.11 -3.21
CA VAL A 561 19.35 -19.33 -1.84
C VAL A 561 20.69 -20.06 -1.83
N GLY A 562 20.91 -21.00 -2.75
CA GLY A 562 22.19 -21.68 -2.95
C GLY A 562 23.28 -20.73 -3.44
N GLY A 563 22.95 -19.80 -4.34
CA GLY A 563 23.84 -18.72 -4.78
C GLY A 563 24.22 -17.77 -3.64
N VAL A 564 23.26 -17.38 -2.81
CA VAL A 564 23.48 -16.51 -1.64
C VAL A 564 24.27 -17.25 -0.56
N ARG A 565 23.98 -18.53 -0.30
CA ARG A 565 24.71 -19.37 0.65
C ARG A 565 26.16 -19.58 0.22
N GLY A 566 26.40 -19.81 -1.07
CA GLY A 566 27.76 -19.86 -1.63
C GLY A 566 28.52 -18.53 -1.56
N GLN A 567 27.83 -17.40 -1.57
CA GLN A 567 28.43 -16.09 -1.29
C GLN A 567 28.77 -15.91 0.19
N ILE A 568 27.88 -16.34 1.09
CA ILE A 568 28.10 -16.32 2.55
C ILE A 568 29.25 -17.24 2.94
N ASP A 569 29.31 -18.46 2.41
CA ASP A 569 30.39 -19.42 2.68
C ASP A 569 31.76 -18.88 2.20
N ARG A 570 31.78 -18.11 1.10
CA ARG A 570 33.00 -17.43 0.65
C ARG A 570 33.38 -16.29 1.59
N VAL A 571 32.41 -15.51 2.07
CA VAL A 571 32.65 -14.47 3.08
C VAL A 571 33.14 -15.07 4.40
N ASP A 572 32.58 -16.17 4.84
CA ASP A 572 33.01 -16.90 6.05
C ASP A 572 34.39 -17.54 5.87
N SER A 573 34.72 -18.01 4.66
CA SER A 573 36.09 -18.46 4.33
C SER A 573 37.13 -17.32 4.37
N LEU A 574 36.71 -16.09 4.11
CA LEU A 574 37.57 -14.90 4.21
C LEU A 574 37.67 -14.42 5.67
N LEU A 575 36.56 -14.44 6.41
CA LEU A 575 36.53 -14.11 7.85
C LEU A 575 37.32 -15.11 8.70
N SER A 576 37.28 -16.40 8.35
CA SER A 576 38.10 -17.43 9.02
C SER A 576 39.59 -17.28 8.73
N ARG A 577 39.98 -16.89 7.51
CA ARG A 577 41.37 -16.54 7.18
C ARG A 577 41.85 -15.28 7.91
N LEU A 578 40.96 -14.30 8.10
CA LEU A 578 41.22 -13.11 8.92
C LEU A 578 41.44 -13.46 10.40
N ARG A 579 40.58 -14.30 10.99
CA ARG A 579 40.75 -14.76 12.38
C ARG A 579 42.04 -15.56 12.61
N LEU A 580 42.51 -16.29 11.60
CA LEU A 580 43.78 -17.03 11.68
C LEU A 580 45.03 -16.13 11.57
N GLN A 581 44.89 -14.88 11.12
CA GLN A 581 45.99 -13.91 11.06
C GLN A 581 46.06 -13.00 12.30
N ASP A 582 44.99 -12.92 13.10
CA ASP A 582 44.99 -12.18 14.37
C ASP A 582 45.68 -12.94 15.53
N ASP A 583 45.98 -14.24 15.34
CA ASP A 583 46.71 -15.11 16.29
C ASP A 583 48.21 -15.31 15.92
N GLN A 584 48.77 -14.51 14.99
CA GLN A 584 50.22 -14.37 14.78
C GLN A 584 50.72 -12.96 15.14
#